data_AF-A0A445GWA5-F1
#
_entry.id   AF-A0A445GWA5-F1
#
_cell.length_a   1.000
_cell.length_b   1.000
_cell.length_c   1.000
_cell.angle_alpha   90.00
_cell.angle_beta   90.00
_cell.angle_gamma   90.00
#
_symmetry.space_group_name_H-M   'P 1'
#
loop_
_entity.id
_entity.type
_entity.pdbx_description
1 polymer ?
#
loop_
_entity_poly.entity_id
_entity_poly.type
_entity_poly.pdbx_seq_one_letter_code
_entity_poly.pdbx_strand_id
1 'polypeptide(L)'
;MSPIPIFRRIIKNGSTKMFSGLPYIYSLLNCLICLWYGTPLISPDNLLVTTVNSIGAAFQLVYILFLMYAEKARKVRMVGLLLTVLGIFVIILVGSLQVDDSTMRGMFVRFLSCASLISTFASPLFIIKLVIQTKSVEFMPFYLSISTFLMSISFFLYGFLSDDAFIYVPNGIGTVLGMIQLVLYFYYKGSTSEECREPLIVSYE
;
A
#
# COMPACT_ATOMS: atom_id res chain seq x y z
N MET A 1 4.72 1.04 -10.62
CA MET A 1 5.21 0.51 -11.91
C MET A 1 5.75 -0.89 -11.64
N SER A 2 5.29 -2.01 -12.21
CA SER A 2 4.53 -2.25 -13.44
C SER A 2 3.55 -3.42 -13.21
N PRO A 3 2.21 -3.22 -13.27
CA PRO A 3 1.23 -4.30 -13.30
C PRO A 3 1.09 -4.97 -14.69
N ILE A 4 1.94 -4.65 -15.66
CA ILE A 4 1.84 -5.12 -17.06
C ILE A 4 1.95 -6.65 -17.20
N PRO A 5 2.83 -7.38 -16.46
CA PRO A 5 2.89 -8.84 -16.53
C PRO A 5 1.61 -9.50 -15.99
N ILE A 6 1.01 -8.89 -14.97
CA ILE A 6 -0.25 -9.33 -14.35
C ILE A 6 -1.42 -9.10 -15.32
N PHE A 7 -1.44 -7.95 -16.02
CA PHE A 7 -2.43 -7.64 -17.05
C PHE A 7 -2.41 -8.64 -18.22
N ARG A 8 -1.23 -9.09 -18.67
CA ARG A 8 -1.14 -10.14 -19.72
C ARG A 8 -1.71 -11.48 -19.25
N ARG A 9 -1.53 -11.84 -17.97
CA ARG A 9 -2.11 -13.06 -17.37
C ARG A 9 -3.63 -12.97 -17.25
N ILE A 10 -4.16 -11.78 -16.95
CA ILE A 10 -5.60 -11.51 -16.85
C ILE A 10 -6.31 -11.68 -18.21
N ILE A 11 -5.71 -11.17 -19.30
CA ILE A 11 -6.28 -11.26 -20.65
C ILE A 11 -6.29 -12.72 -21.15
N LYS A 12 -5.30 -13.53 -20.76
CA LYS A 12 -5.17 -14.93 -21.22
C LYS A 12 -6.15 -15.91 -20.56
N ASN A 13 -6.61 -15.64 -19.33
CA ASN A 13 -7.43 -16.58 -18.55
C ASN A 13 -8.92 -16.24 -18.47
N GLY A 14 -9.39 -15.14 -19.07
CA GLY A 14 -10.82 -14.82 -19.19
C GLY A 14 -11.58 -14.72 -17.86
N SER A 15 -10.89 -14.57 -16.72
CA SER A 15 -11.48 -14.58 -15.39
C SER A 15 -10.58 -13.86 -14.40
N THR A 16 -10.96 -12.64 -14.02
CA THR A 16 -10.33 -11.86 -12.95
C THR A 16 -10.80 -12.33 -11.57
N LYS A 17 -10.78 -13.64 -11.28
CA LYS A 17 -11.26 -14.19 -9.99
C LYS A 17 -10.44 -13.74 -8.76
N MET A 18 -9.33 -13.02 -8.92
CA MET A 18 -8.43 -12.67 -7.80
C MET A 18 -8.01 -11.19 -7.67
N PHE A 19 -8.34 -10.30 -8.62
CA PHE A 19 -8.08 -8.86 -8.45
C PHE A 19 -9.39 -8.14 -8.17
N SER A 20 -9.79 -8.18 -6.90
CA SER A 20 -10.84 -7.30 -6.40
C SER A 20 -10.31 -5.86 -6.44
N GLY A 21 -11.10 -4.87 -6.86
CA GLY A 21 -10.70 -3.46 -6.77
C GLY A 21 -10.55 -2.94 -5.33
N LEU A 22 -10.76 -3.82 -4.33
CA LEU A 22 -10.75 -3.50 -2.91
C LEU A 22 -9.41 -2.93 -2.40
N PRO A 23 -8.22 -3.43 -2.81
CA PRO A 23 -6.96 -2.83 -2.39
C PRO A 23 -6.84 -1.36 -2.83
N TYR A 24 -7.27 -1.02 -4.05
CA TYR A 24 -7.24 0.36 -4.55
C TYR A 24 -8.20 1.26 -3.77
N ILE A 25 -9.40 0.75 -3.45
CA ILE A 25 -10.41 1.46 -2.65
C ILE A 25 -9.91 1.71 -1.22
N TYR A 26 -9.32 0.70 -0.60
CA TYR A 26 -8.76 0.80 0.74
C TYR A 26 -7.52 1.71 0.78
N SER A 27 -6.63 1.61 -0.21
CA SER A 27 -5.51 2.54 -0.36
C SER A 27 -5.98 3.98 -0.59
N LEU A 28 -7.07 4.19 -1.33
CA LEU A 28 -7.66 5.52 -1.49
C LEU A 28 -8.15 6.07 -0.15
N LEU A 29 -8.87 5.28 0.65
CA LEU A 29 -9.30 5.69 1.99
C LEU A 29 -8.11 6.07 2.87
N ASN A 30 -7.06 5.24 2.89
CA ASN A 30 -5.84 5.53 3.64
C ASN A 30 -5.18 6.84 3.19
N CYS A 31 -5.06 7.07 1.87
CA CYS A 31 -4.54 8.32 1.34
C CYS A 31 -5.39 9.53 1.74
N LEU A 32 -6.72 9.42 1.72
CA LEU A 32 -7.61 10.53 2.12
C LEU A 32 -7.48 10.85 3.61
N ILE A 33 -7.40 9.84 4.48
CA ILE A 33 -7.21 10.04 5.93
C ILE A 33 -5.85 10.68 6.20
N CYS A 34 -4.77 10.18 5.58
CA CYS A 34 -3.42 10.75 5.71
C CYS A 34 -3.33 12.17 5.13
N LEU A 35 -4.08 12.46 4.06
CA LEU A 35 -4.18 13.81 3.49
C LEU A 35 -4.82 14.75 4.50
N TRP A 36 -5.94 14.35 5.13
CA TRP A 36 -6.60 15.15 6.16
C TRP A 36 -5.69 15.40 7.36
N TYR A 37 -4.96 14.38 7.80
CA TYR A 37 -3.96 14.47 8.84
C TYR A 37 -2.86 15.50 8.54
N GLY A 38 -2.33 15.54 7.33
CA GLY A 38 -1.27 16.47 6.95
C GLY A 38 -1.74 17.92 6.71
N THR A 39 -3.04 18.19 6.80
CA THR A 39 -3.56 19.56 6.61
C THR A 39 -3.13 20.47 7.77
N PRO A 40 -2.94 21.77 7.52
CA PRO A 40 -2.53 22.72 8.56
C PRO A 40 -3.55 22.86 9.70
N LEU A 41 -4.79 22.41 9.49
CA LEU A 41 -5.84 22.37 10.51
C LEU A 41 -5.62 21.29 11.59
N ILE A 42 -4.81 20.28 11.27
CA ILE A 42 -4.53 19.10 12.12
C ILE A 42 -3.05 19.05 12.50
N SER A 43 -2.15 19.20 11.54
CA SER A 43 -0.70 19.21 11.76
C SER A 43 -0.03 20.28 10.88
N PRO A 44 0.35 21.45 11.43
CA PRO A 44 0.91 22.56 10.67
C PRO A 44 2.22 22.23 9.95
N ASP A 45 3.06 21.36 10.53
CA ASP A 45 4.40 21.06 9.99
C ASP A 45 4.43 19.90 8.99
N ASN A 46 3.29 19.23 8.77
CA ASN A 46 3.20 17.96 8.03
C ASN A 46 2.73 18.09 6.57
N LEU A 47 2.97 19.24 5.94
CA LEU A 47 2.56 19.52 4.55
C LEU A 47 3.11 18.51 3.54
N LEU A 48 4.29 17.93 3.78
CA LEU A 48 4.87 16.90 2.92
C LEU A 48 3.98 15.64 2.87
N VAL A 49 3.33 15.29 3.98
CA VAL A 49 2.40 14.17 4.06
C VAL A 49 1.17 14.44 3.18
N THR A 50 0.68 15.67 3.16
CA THR A 50 -0.44 16.09 2.31
C THR A 50 -0.13 15.95 0.84
N THR A 51 1.05 16.40 0.39
CA THR A 51 1.40 16.38 -1.03
C THR A 51 1.54 14.95 -1.56
N VAL A 52 2.23 14.07 -0.83
CA VAL A 52 2.39 12.67 -1.28
C VAL A 52 1.07 11.91 -1.28
N ASN A 53 0.21 12.15 -0.28
CA ASN A 53 -1.07 11.46 -0.19
C ASN A 53 -2.09 12.00 -1.20
N SER A 54 -2.00 13.28 -1.58
CA SER A 54 -2.78 13.86 -2.67
C SER A 54 -2.43 13.22 -4.01
N ILE A 55 -1.13 13.08 -4.30
CA ILE A 55 -0.65 12.39 -5.49
C ILE A 55 -1.09 10.91 -5.47
N GLY A 56 -0.93 10.25 -4.32
CA GLY A 56 -1.40 8.88 -4.10
C GLY A 56 -2.90 8.72 -4.38
N ALA A 57 -3.74 9.58 -3.81
CA ALA A 57 -5.17 9.58 -4.03
C ALA A 57 -5.53 9.78 -5.52
N ALA A 58 -4.85 10.68 -6.22
CA ALA A 58 -5.04 10.89 -7.66
C ALA A 58 -4.72 9.62 -8.46
N PHE A 59 -3.59 8.95 -8.16
CA PHE A 59 -3.26 7.68 -8.80
C PHE A 59 -4.33 6.61 -8.53
N GLN A 60 -4.76 6.45 -7.28
CA GLN A 60 -5.79 5.46 -6.91
C GLN A 60 -7.11 5.74 -7.64
N LEU A 61 -7.54 7.01 -7.74
CA LEU A 61 -8.73 7.39 -8.49
C LEU A 61 -8.62 7.05 -9.98
N VAL A 62 -7.48 7.34 -10.61
CA VAL A 62 -7.24 6.98 -12.02
C VAL A 62 -7.31 5.46 -12.22
N TYR A 63 -6.72 4.67 -11.32
CA TYR A 63 -6.82 3.20 -11.38
C TYR A 63 -8.26 2.71 -11.22
N ILE A 64 -9.03 3.26 -10.28
CA ILE A 64 -10.43 2.90 -10.08
C ILE A 64 -11.26 3.26 -11.32
N LEU A 65 -11.06 4.45 -11.90
CA LEU A 65 -11.73 4.88 -13.14
C LEU A 65 -11.40 3.94 -14.30
N PHE A 66 -10.13 3.57 -14.45
CA PHE A 66 -9.71 2.61 -15.47
C PHE A 66 -10.37 1.24 -15.28
N LEU A 67 -10.44 0.72 -14.06
CA LEU A 67 -11.11 -0.56 -13.76
C LEU A 67 -12.62 -0.50 -14.06
N MET A 68 -13.27 0.61 -13.72
CA MET A 68 -14.69 0.83 -14.04
C MET A 68 -14.95 0.91 -15.54
N TYR A 69 -14.02 1.46 -16.31
CA TYR A 69 -14.09 1.50 -17.76
C TYR A 69 -13.85 0.13 -18.39
N ALA A 70 -12.83 -0.60 -17.91
CA ALA A 70 -12.43 -1.90 -18.45
C ALA A 70 -13.44 -3.02 -18.13
N GLU A 71 -13.99 -3.08 -16.91
CA GLU A 71 -14.88 -4.16 -16.45
C GLU A 71 -16.30 -3.64 -16.16
N LYS A 72 -17.12 -3.47 -17.21
CA LYS A 72 -18.52 -2.98 -17.08
C LYS A 72 -19.36 -3.77 -16.07
N ALA A 73 -19.17 -5.09 -15.98
CA ALA A 73 -19.89 -5.96 -15.04
C ALA A 73 -19.59 -5.64 -13.56
N ARG A 74 -18.43 -5.06 -13.25
CA ARG A 74 -18.03 -4.70 -11.88
C ARG A 74 -18.20 -3.23 -11.56
N LYS A 75 -18.52 -2.42 -12.57
CA LYS A 75 -18.69 -0.97 -12.46
C LYS A 75 -19.62 -0.58 -11.32
N VAL A 76 -20.81 -1.18 -11.23
CA VAL A 76 -21.80 -0.86 -10.18
C VAL A 76 -21.24 -1.12 -8.78
N ARG A 77 -20.57 -2.26 -8.58
CA ARG A 77 -19.93 -2.61 -7.30
C ARG A 77 -18.79 -1.64 -6.94
N MET A 78 -17.95 -1.29 -7.91
CA MET A 78 -16.83 -0.36 -7.71
C MET A 78 -17.32 1.06 -7.40
N VAL A 79 -18.35 1.55 -8.10
CA VAL A 79 -19.01 2.83 -7.80
C VAL A 79 -19.59 2.82 -6.39
N GLY A 80 -20.30 1.75 -6.01
CA GLY A 80 -20.83 1.59 -4.66
C GLY A 80 -19.74 1.68 -3.59
N LEU A 81 -18.65 0.94 -3.76
CA LEU A 81 -17.50 0.97 -2.83
C LEU A 81 -16.81 2.34 -2.78
N LEU A 82 -16.67 3.02 -3.93
CA LEU A 82 -16.11 4.37 -3.99
C LEU A 82 -16.97 5.36 -3.22
N LEU A 83 -18.29 5.33 -3.42
CA LEU A 83 -19.23 6.16 -2.67
C LEU A 83 -19.20 5.85 -1.17
N THR A 84 -19.10 4.57 -0.79
CA THR A 84 -18.93 4.18 0.62
C THR A 84 -17.67 4.79 1.22
N VAL A 85 -16.51 4.70 0.54
CA VAL A 85 -15.25 5.26 1.04
C VAL A 85 -15.29 6.78 1.13
N LEU A 86 -15.84 7.46 0.12
CA LEU A 86 -16.03 8.91 0.18
C LEU A 86 -16.99 9.31 1.30
N GLY A 87 -18.06 8.55 1.52
CA GLY A 87 -18.98 8.77 2.64
C GLY A 87 -18.30 8.61 4.00
N ILE A 88 -17.53 7.55 4.20
CA ILE A 88 -16.74 7.34 5.42
C ILE A 88 -15.76 8.49 5.63
N PHE A 89 -15.06 8.93 4.58
CA PHE A 89 -14.13 10.05 4.67
C PHE A 89 -14.84 11.36 5.05
N VAL A 90 -15.99 11.65 4.45
CA VAL A 90 -16.80 12.84 4.79
C VAL A 90 -17.27 12.78 6.24
N ILE A 91 -17.70 11.62 6.74
CA ILE A 91 -18.08 11.43 8.15
C ILE A 91 -16.90 11.72 9.07
N ILE A 92 -15.70 11.21 8.76
CA ILE A 92 -14.47 11.48 9.52
C ILE A 92 -14.16 12.97 9.50
N LEU A 93 -14.21 13.62 8.33
CA LEU A 93 -13.89 15.03 8.16
C LEU A 93 -14.86 15.94 8.93
N VAL A 94 -16.16 15.75 8.73
CA VAL A 94 -17.19 16.54 9.42
C VAL A 94 -17.19 16.24 10.92
N GLY A 95 -17.09 14.97 11.32
CA GLY A 95 -17.01 14.57 12.72
C GLY A 95 -15.78 15.16 13.43
N SER A 96 -14.64 15.21 12.74
CA SER A 96 -13.43 15.87 13.23
C SER A 96 -13.64 17.37 13.39
N LEU A 97 -14.28 18.05 12.44
CA LEU A 97 -14.53 19.49 12.51
C LEU A 97 -15.55 19.91 13.57
N GLN A 98 -16.44 19.02 14.00
CA GLN A 98 -17.37 19.26 15.11
C GLN A 98 -16.71 19.22 16.49
N VAL A 99 -15.45 18.78 16.60
CA VAL A 99 -14.70 18.82 17.84
C VAL A 99 -14.09 20.20 18.01
N ASP A 100 -14.62 20.97 18.97
CA ASP A 100 -14.16 22.34 19.27
C ASP A 100 -12.70 22.36 19.78
N ASP A 101 -12.29 21.34 20.53
CA ASP A 101 -10.91 21.22 21.01
C ASP A 101 -9.99 20.74 19.89
N SER A 102 -9.14 21.65 19.40
CA SER A 102 -8.15 21.40 18.34
C SER A 102 -7.18 20.28 18.69
N THR A 103 -6.86 20.09 19.97
CA THR A 103 -5.91 19.07 20.44
C THR A 103 -6.55 17.69 20.35
N MET A 104 -7.77 17.55 20.87
CA MET A 104 -8.55 16.31 20.78
C MET A 104 -8.85 15.95 19.32
N ARG A 105 -9.21 16.95 18.51
CA ARG A 105 -9.41 16.80 17.06
C ARG A 105 -8.17 16.24 16.38
N GLY A 106 -7.01 16.81 16.67
CA GLY A 106 -5.74 16.39 16.09
C GLY A 106 -5.37 14.97 16.49
N MET A 107 -5.49 14.63 17.78
CA MET A 107 -5.19 13.27 18.29
C MET A 107 -6.10 12.21 17.68
N PHE A 108 -7.39 12.49 17.51
CA PHE A 108 -8.35 11.56 16.90
C PHE A 108 -7.96 11.22 15.46
N VAL A 109 -7.68 12.23 14.64
CA VAL A 109 -7.29 12.04 13.23
C VAL A 109 -5.93 11.35 13.13
N ARG A 110 -4.97 11.71 13.98
CA ARG A 110 -3.64 11.08 14.06
C ARG A 110 -3.74 9.58 14.36
N PHE A 111 -4.56 9.21 15.34
CA PHE A 111 -4.77 7.81 15.71
C PHE A 111 -5.42 7.02 14.56
N LEU A 112 -6.45 7.59 13.92
CA LEU A 112 -7.13 6.95 12.79
C LEU A 112 -6.21 6.77 11.58
N SER A 113 -5.37 7.76 11.30
CA SER A 113 -4.35 7.69 10.25
C SER A 113 -3.31 6.61 10.54
N CYS A 114 -2.81 6.55 11.77
CA CYS A 114 -1.84 5.53 12.18
C CYS A 114 -2.43 4.11 12.08
N ALA A 115 -3.66 3.90 12.57
CA ALA A 115 -4.35 2.62 12.48
C ALA A 115 -4.59 2.17 11.04
N SER A 116 -4.96 3.11 10.15
CA SER A 116 -5.15 2.85 8.72
C SER A 116 -3.83 2.47 8.03
N LEU A 117 -2.74 3.14 8.39
CA LEU A 117 -1.43 2.84 7.83
C LEU A 117 -0.92 1.46 8.29
N ILE A 118 -1.08 1.13 9.57
CA ILE A 118 -0.68 -0.17 10.13
C ILE A 118 -1.48 -1.31 9.49
N SER A 119 -2.79 -1.13 9.29
CA SER A 119 -3.62 -2.16 8.64
C SER A 119 -3.22 -2.42 7.18
N THR A 120 -2.60 -1.44 6.50
CA THR A 120 -2.03 -1.62 5.16
C THR A 120 -0.82 -2.57 5.14
N PHE A 121 -0.12 -2.75 6.28
CA PHE A 121 1.01 -3.67 6.38
C PHE A 121 0.63 -5.16 6.36
N ALA A 122 -0.66 -5.48 6.48
CA ALA A 122 -1.13 -6.87 6.31
C ALA A 122 -0.76 -7.44 4.93
N SER A 123 -0.82 -6.62 3.88
CA SER A 123 -0.48 -7.04 2.51
C SER A 123 1.00 -7.43 2.34
N PRO A 124 1.99 -6.59 2.66
CA PRO A 124 3.40 -6.98 2.56
C PRO A 124 3.78 -8.15 3.46
N LEU A 125 3.15 -8.27 4.65
CA LEU A 125 3.37 -9.42 5.55
C LEU A 125 2.89 -10.73 4.93
N PHE A 126 1.73 -10.71 4.25
CA PHE A 126 1.23 -11.87 3.51
C PHE A 126 2.18 -12.27 2.37
N ILE A 127 2.73 -11.31 1.63
CA ILE A 127 3.71 -11.59 0.57
C ILE A 127 4.98 -12.21 1.13
N ILE A 128 5.51 -11.71 2.26
CA ILE A 128 6.66 -12.32 2.94
C ILE A 128 6.39 -13.80 3.27
N LYS A 129 5.22 -14.08 3.87
CA LYS A 129 4.81 -15.46 4.19
C LYS A 129 4.73 -16.33 2.93
N LEU A 130 4.16 -15.79 1.85
CA LEU A 130 4.04 -16.49 0.57
C LEU A 130 5.41 -16.79 -0.04
N VAL A 131 6.36 -15.86 -0.03
CA VAL A 131 7.73 -16.08 -0.53
C VAL A 131 8.44 -17.17 0.25
N ILE A 132 8.30 -17.20 1.59
CA ILE A 132 8.90 -18.25 2.43
C ILE A 132 8.30 -19.63 2.12
N GLN A 133 6.99 -19.70 1.90
CA GLN A 133 6.30 -20.96 1.59
C GLN A 133 6.58 -21.46 0.18
N THR A 134 6.58 -20.56 -0.81
CA THR A 134 6.76 -20.90 -2.23
C THR A 134 8.22 -20.96 -2.64
N LYS A 135 9.15 -20.52 -1.78
CA LYS A 135 10.59 -20.44 -2.06
C LYS A 135 10.92 -19.64 -3.32
N SER A 136 9.98 -18.79 -3.76
CA SER A 136 10.04 -18.08 -5.04
C SER A 136 9.71 -16.60 -4.84
N VAL A 137 10.45 -15.75 -5.56
CA VAL A 137 10.27 -14.30 -5.58
C VAL A 137 9.36 -13.82 -6.71
N GLU A 138 8.64 -14.72 -7.40
CA GLU A 138 7.76 -14.38 -8.54
C GLU A 138 6.72 -13.31 -8.17
N PHE A 139 6.18 -13.36 -6.95
CA PHE A 139 5.15 -12.43 -6.46
C PHE A 139 5.72 -11.12 -5.91
N MET A 140 7.05 -10.93 -5.96
CA MET A 140 7.73 -9.85 -5.28
C MET A 140 8.70 -9.09 -6.20
N PRO A 141 8.19 -8.04 -6.90
CA PRO A 141 9.05 -7.23 -7.76
C PRO A 141 10.08 -6.44 -6.94
N PHE A 142 11.36 -6.60 -7.30
CA PHE A 142 12.50 -5.93 -6.64
C PHE A 142 12.33 -4.41 -6.58
N TYR A 143 12.02 -3.79 -7.72
CA TYR A 143 11.84 -2.34 -7.82
C TYR A 143 10.73 -1.82 -6.91
N LEU A 144 9.66 -2.59 -6.73
CA LEU A 144 8.59 -2.21 -5.82
C LEU A 144 9.09 -2.20 -4.37
N SER A 145 9.82 -3.25 -3.98
CA SER A 145 10.32 -3.46 -2.62
C SER A 145 11.35 -2.40 -2.21
N ILE A 146 12.30 -2.08 -3.10
CA ILE A 146 13.30 -1.03 -2.84
C ILE A 146 12.65 0.36 -2.80
N SER A 147 11.69 0.65 -3.69
CA SER A 147 10.95 1.91 -3.66
C SER A 147 10.12 2.07 -2.38
N THR A 148 9.44 1.01 -1.93
CA THR A 148 8.68 1.05 -0.66
C THR A 148 9.60 1.19 0.55
N PHE A 149 10.77 0.55 0.52
CA PHE A 149 11.77 0.70 1.59
C PHE A 149 12.32 2.14 1.65
N LEU A 150 12.75 2.69 0.51
CA LEU A 150 13.25 4.07 0.42
C LEU A 150 12.19 5.10 0.83
N MET A 151 10.95 4.89 0.39
CA MET A 151 9.83 5.74 0.81
C MET A 151 9.61 5.66 2.33
N SER A 152 9.59 4.45 2.90
CA SER A 152 9.36 4.26 4.34
C SER A 152 10.47 4.86 5.20
N ILE A 153 11.74 4.70 4.80
CA ILE A 153 12.87 5.27 5.55
C ILE A 153 12.91 6.79 5.45
N SER A 154 12.56 7.37 4.30
CA SER A 154 12.42 8.83 4.16
C SER A 154 11.34 9.39 5.08
N PHE A 155 10.17 8.75 5.14
CA PHE A 155 9.09 9.18 6.06
C PHE A 155 9.41 8.90 7.53
N PHE A 156 10.15 7.84 7.83
CA PHE A 156 10.66 7.58 9.17
C PHE A 156 11.59 8.71 9.63
N LEU A 157 12.58 9.08 8.81
CA LEU A 157 13.50 10.17 9.11
C LEU A 157 12.76 11.51 9.21
N TYR A 158 11.80 11.76 8.32
CA TYR A 158 10.96 12.95 8.39
C TYR A 158 10.18 13.03 9.71
N GLY A 159 9.47 11.96 10.09
CA GLY A 159 8.75 11.92 11.35
C GLY A 159 9.65 12.03 12.58
N PHE A 160 10.87 11.49 12.51
CA PHE A 160 11.86 11.61 13.57
C PHE A 160 12.39 13.05 13.72
N LEU A 161 12.64 13.74 12.61
CA LEU A 161 13.08 15.14 12.60
C LEU A 161 11.97 16.12 13.00
N SER A 162 10.72 15.81 12.66
CA SER A 162 9.54 16.59 13.02
C SER A 162 8.96 16.23 14.40
N ASP A 163 9.60 15.31 15.14
CA ASP A 163 9.16 14.80 16.45
C ASP A 163 7.69 14.31 16.47
N ASP A 164 7.23 13.74 15.34
CA ASP A 164 5.86 13.25 15.20
C ASP A 164 5.83 11.71 15.25
N ALA A 165 5.48 11.19 16.44
CA ALA A 165 5.35 9.77 16.70
C ALA A 165 4.35 9.05 15.79
N PHE A 166 3.31 9.74 15.32
CA PHE A 166 2.32 9.14 14.43
C PHE A 166 2.84 8.97 13.01
N ILE A 167 3.92 9.65 12.64
CA ILE A 167 4.62 9.43 11.37
C ILE A 167 5.73 8.41 11.55
N TYR A 168 6.65 8.60 12.49
CA TYR A 168 7.85 7.76 12.52
C TYR A 168 7.54 6.32 12.96
N VAL A 169 6.59 6.08 13.88
CA VAL A 169 6.29 4.71 14.35
C VAL A 169 5.81 3.80 13.21
N PRO A 170 4.74 4.14 12.46
CA PRO A 170 4.28 3.27 11.37
C PRO A 170 5.28 3.20 10.22
N ASN A 171 5.96 4.29 9.87
CA ASN A 171 6.98 4.26 8.82
C ASN A 171 8.23 3.47 9.23
N GLY A 172 8.55 3.41 10.52
CA GLY A 172 9.59 2.52 11.06
C GLY A 172 9.23 1.05 10.87
N ILE A 173 7.98 0.67 11.18
CA ILE A 173 7.47 -0.69 10.90
C ILE A 173 7.54 -0.99 9.40
N GLY A 174 7.12 -0.06 8.55
CA GLY A 174 7.22 -0.17 7.10
C GLY A 174 8.66 -0.34 6.60
N THR A 175 9.60 0.35 7.23
CA THR A 175 11.04 0.25 6.93
C THR A 175 11.57 -1.13 7.28
N VAL A 176 11.23 -1.67 8.46
CA VAL A 176 11.62 -3.03 8.87
C VAL A 176 11.03 -4.07 7.91
N LEU A 177 9.75 -3.95 7.56
CA LEU A 177 9.10 -4.84 6.59
C LEU A 177 9.77 -4.75 5.22
N GLY A 178 10.09 -3.55 4.74
CA GLY A 178 10.81 -3.31 3.49
C GLY A 178 12.22 -3.92 3.48
N MET A 179 12.92 -3.88 4.62
CA MET A 179 14.22 -4.54 4.77
C MET A 179 14.11 -6.05 4.70
N ILE A 180 13.19 -6.65 5.46
CA ILE A 180 12.93 -8.09 5.42
C ILE A 180 12.60 -8.52 4.00
N GLN A 181 11.78 -7.73 3.32
CA GLN A 181 11.44 -7.90 1.92
C GLN A 181 12.67 -7.94 1.01
N LEU A 182 13.57 -6.96 1.11
CA LEU A 182 14.80 -6.93 0.31
C LEU A 182 15.72 -8.12 0.61
N VAL A 183 15.90 -8.47 1.89
CA VAL A 183 16.74 -9.61 2.30
C VAL A 183 16.20 -10.92 1.74
N LEU A 184 14.89 -11.16 1.86
CA LEU A 184 14.25 -12.36 1.30
C LEU A 184 14.38 -12.43 -0.22
N TYR A 185 14.28 -11.29 -0.90
CA TYR A 185 14.47 -11.23 -2.34
C TYR A 185 15.86 -11.70 -2.76
N PHE A 186 16.92 -11.20 -2.11
CA PHE A 186 18.30 -11.62 -2.42
C PHE A 186 18.56 -13.08 -2.06
N TYR A 187 18.03 -13.55 -0.93
CA TYR A 187 18.19 -14.93 -0.48
C TYR A 187 17.56 -15.93 -1.47
N TYR A 188 16.27 -15.76 -1.79
CA TYR A 188 15.56 -16.71 -2.65
C TYR A 188 15.90 -16.58 -4.14
N LYS A 189 16.26 -15.38 -4.63
CA LYS A 189 16.75 -15.21 -6.01
C LYS A 189 18.04 -16.00 -6.27
N GLY A 190 18.93 -16.07 -5.26
CA GLY A 190 20.14 -16.89 -5.32
C GLY A 190 19.81 -18.38 -5.41
N SER A 191 18.92 -18.87 -4.54
CA SER A 191 18.52 -20.28 -4.50
C SER A 191 17.81 -20.76 -5.76
N THR A 192 16.89 -19.98 -6.34
CA THR A 192 16.20 -20.36 -7.59
C THR A 192 17.17 -20.45 -8.78
N SER A 193 18.27 -19.68 -8.75
CA SER A 193 19.31 -19.74 -9.79
C SER A 193 20.25 -20.94 -9.61
N GLU A 194 20.37 -21.48 -8.40
CA GLU A 194 21.13 -22.71 -8.12
C GLU A 194 20.30 -23.98 -8.39
N GLU A 195 19.02 -24.02 -8.01
CA GLU A 195 18.10 -25.13 -8.35
C GLU A 195 17.92 -25.30 -9.87
N CYS A 196 17.91 -24.20 -10.63
CA CYS A 196 17.85 -24.26 -12.10
C CYS A 196 19.20 -24.65 -12.74
N ARG A 197 20.28 -24.73 -11.95
CA ARG A 197 21.63 -25.12 -12.39
C ARG A 197 22.00 -26.56 -12.06
N GLU A 198 21.16 -27.33 -11.35
CA GLU A 198 21.28 -28.78 -11.38
C GLU A 198 20.70 -29.28 -12.71
N PRO A 199 21.54 -29.72 -13.67
CA PRO A 199 21.01 -30.38 -14.84
C PRO A 199 20.46 -31.73 -14.39
N LEU A 200 19.26 -32.04 -14.87
CA LEU A 200 18.69 -33.39 -14.93
C LEU A 200 19.62 -34.29 -15.74
N ILE A 201 20.76 -34.69 -15.18
CA ILE A 201 21.53 -35.84 -15.65
C ILE A 201 21.06 -37.02 -14.81
N VAL A 202 19.83 -37.46 -15.09
CA VAL A 202 19.47 -38.85 -14.83
C VAL A 202 20.19 -39.64 -15.91
N SER A 203 21.38 -40.12 -15.56
CA SER A 203 22.09 -41.14 -16.31
C SER A 203 21.18 -42.37 -16.38
N TYR A 204 20.53 -42.58 -17.52
CA TYR A 204 20.12 -43.94 -17.89
C TYR A 204 21.34 -44.63 -18.49
N GLU A 205 21.56 -45.84 -18.00
CA GLU A 205 22.65 -46.79 -18.29
C GLU A 205 23.08 -46.87 -19.76
#